data_AF-A0A2P5FU47-F1
#
_entry.id   AF-A0A2P5FU47-F1
#
_cell.length_a   1.000
_cell.length_b   1.000
_cell.length_c   1.000
_cell.angle_alpha   90.00
_cell.angle_beta   90.00
_cell.angle_gamma   90.00
#
_symmetry.space_group_name_H-M   'P 1'
#
loop_
_entity.id
_entity.type
_entity.pdbx_description
1 polymer ?
#
loop_
_entity_poly.entity_id
_entity_poly.type
_entity_poly.pdbx_seq_one_letter_code
_entity_poly.pdbx_strand_id
1 'polypeptide(L)' 'MAGLVLPLEGVSQEIAIHGENPPQQFFVKESAFGSVDYSPPMIPIPVIDLSLLYSESELEKLRSALTSWGCFQ' A
#
# COMPACT_ATOMS: atom_id res chain seq x y z
N MET A 1 24.76 -1.46 -8.99
CA MET A 1 24.05 -1.95 -7.78
C MET A 1 24.04 -0.81 -6.77
N ALA A 2 23.00 0.03 -6.79
CA ALA A 2 22.82 1.06 -5.76
C ALA A 2 22.05 0.40 -4.61
N GLY A 3 22.74 0.17 -3.50
CA GLY A 3 22.10 -0.38 -2.30
C GLY A 3 21.07 0.62 -1.77
N LEU A 4 19.84 0.15 -1.60
CA LEU A 4 18.85 0.86 -0.80
C LEU A 4 19.32 0.78 0.65
N VAL A 5 20.06 1.80 1.10
CA VAL A 5 20.28 2.00 2.54
C VAL A 5 18.95 2.50 3.08
N LEU A 6 18.11 1.58 3.55
CA LEU A 6 16.93 1.95 4.32
C LEU A 6 17.42 2.67 5.58
N PRO A 7 16.87 3.84 5.91
CA PRO A 7 17.16 4.47 7.19
C PRO A 7 16.75 3.49 8.30
N LEU A 8 17.65 3.29 9.26
CA LEU A 8 17.39 2.55 10.50
C LEU A 8 16.02 2.97 11.02
N GLU A 9 15.14 2.01 11.33
CA GLU A 9 13.73 2.26 11.69
C GLU A 9 13.52 3.29 12.81
N GLY A 10 14.53 3.54 13.64
CA GLY A 10 14.50 4.60 14.66
C GLY A 10 14.61 6.03 14.13
N VAL A 11 15.18 6.24 12.93
CA VAL A 11 15.45 7.58 12.38
C VAL A 11 14.15 8.23 11.86
N SER A 12 13.24 7.46 11.26
CA SER A 12 11.99 8.01 10.72
C SER A 12 11.01 8.43 11.81
N GLN A 13 10.92 7.67 12.89
CA GLN A 13 10.07 7.99 14.04
C GLN A 13 10.59 9.23 14.78
N GLU A 14 11.90 9.31 15.01
CA GLU A 14 12.56 10.44 15.66
C GLU A 14 12.34 11.75 14.87
N ILE A 15 12.55 11.73 13.55
CA ILE A 15 12.27 12.88 12.67
C ILE A 15 10.82 13.36 12.82
N ALA A 16 9.86 12.43 12.87
CA ALA A 16 8.45 12.76 13.04
C ALA A 16 8.15 13.34 14.43
N ILE A 17 8.77 12.80 15.49
CA ILE A 17 8.62 13.26 16.87
C ILE A 17 9.16 14.70 17.03
N HIS A 18 10.30 14.99 16.42
CA HIS A 18 10.93 16.30 16.50
C HIS A 18 10.37 17.34 15.53
N GLY A 19 9.44 16.94 14.66
CA GLY A 19 8.84 17.84 13.67
C GLY A 19 9.84 18.35 12.64
N GLU A 20 10.95 17.63 12.44
CA GLU A 20 11.94 17.97 11.43
C GLU A 20 11.41 17.57 10.05
N ASN A 21 11.76 18.34 9.02
CA ASN A 21 11.43 17.93 7.66
C ASN A 21 12.14 16.62 7.34
N PRO A 22 11.47 15.66 6.68
CA PRO A 22 12.13 14.45 6.25
C PRO A 22 13.32 14.80 5.33
N PRO A 23 14.39 14.00 5.31
CA PRO A 23 15.47 14.15 4.35
C PRO A 23 14.98 14.05 2.89
N GLN A 24 15.69 14.71 1.96
CA GLN A 24 15.32 14.76 0.53
C GLN A 24 15.14 13.37 -0.13
N GLN A 25 15.79 12.33 0.40
CA GLN A 25 15.65 10.95 -0.09
C GLN A 25 14.23 10.37 0.07
N PHE A 26 13.40 10.94 0.95
CA PHE A 26 12.02 10.52 1.15
C PHE A 26 11.03 11.24 0.21
N PHE A 27 11.48 12.21 -0.58
CA PHE A 27 10.62 12.97 -1.49
C PHE A 27 10.53 12.22 -2.82
N VAL A 28 9.33 11.73 -3.13
CA VAL A 28 9.02 11.09 -4.41
C VAL A 28 8.83 12.18 -5.47
N LYS A 29 9.72 12.20 -6.49
CA LYS A 29 9.67 13.20 -7.57
C LYS A 29 8.61 12.89 -8.64
N GLU A 30 8.42 11.61 -8.93
CA GLU A 30 7.45 11.11 -9.91
C GLU A 30 6.72 9.92 -9.29
N SER A 31 5.40 10.02 -9.19
CA SER A 31 4.55 8.97 -8.66
C SER A 31 3.70 8.38 -9.78
N ALA A 32 3.58 7.05 -9.82
CA ALA A 32 2.64 6.38 -10.72
C ALA A 32 1.17 6.71 -10.43
N PHE A 33 0.90 7.30 -9.26
CA PHE A 33 -0.43 7.60 -8.74
C PHE A 33 -0.80 9.09 -8.80
N GLY A 34 0.04 9.95 -9.40
CA GLY A 34 -0.21 11.39 -9.48
C GLY A 34 0.11 12.15 -8.18
N SER A 35 -0.24 13.45 -8.14
CA SER A 35 0.02 14.27 -6.94
C SER A 35 -0.67 13.70 -5.72
N VAL A 36 -0.03 13.82 -4.55
CA VAL A 36 -0.60 13.46 -3.24
C VAL A 36 -1.87 14.25 -2.90
N ASP A 37 -2.10 15.37 -3.58
CA ASP A 37 -3.33 16.18 -3.44
C ASP A 37 -4.55 15.52 -4.08
N TYR A 38 -4.35 14.51 -4.93
CA TYR A 38 -5.43 13.77 -5.57
C TYR A 38 -5.56 12.39 -4.92
N SER A 39 -6.76 12.10 -4.42
CA SER A 39 -7.10 10.73 -4.08
C SER A 39 -7.05 9.89 -5.37
N PRO A 40 -6.48 8.67 -5.34
CA PRO A 40 -6.71 7.72 -6.41
C PRO A 40 -8.22 7.49 -6.57
N PRO A 41 -8.68 7.08 -7.77
CA PRO A 41 -10.08 6.72 -7.97
C PRO A 41 -10.51 5.74 -6.87
N MET A 42 -11.66 5.99 -6.25
CA MET A 42 -12.20 5.14 -5.21
C MET A 42 -12.75 3.86 -5.87
N ILE A 43 -11.87 2.92 -6.18
CA ILE A 43 -12.23 1.60 -6.67
C ILE A 43 -12.34 0.68 -5.45
N PRO A 44 -13.49 0.03 -5.20
CA PRO A 44 -13.69 -0.77 -3.99
C PRO A 44 -12.85 -2.05 -4.02
N ILE A 45 -11.90 -2.18 -3.08
CA ILE A 45 -11.09 -3.39 -2.93
C ILE A 45 -12.02 -4.56 -2.56
N PRO A 46 -11.91 -5.73 -3.20
CA PRO A 46 -12.71 -6.90 -2.84
C PRO A 46 -12.46 -7.31 -1.39
N VAL A 47 -13.52 -7.51 -0.61
CA VAL A 47 -13.42 -8.02 0.78
C VAL A 47 -13.73 -9.51 0.77
N ILE A 48 -12.88 -10.36 1.34
CA ILE A 48 -13.09 -11.82 1.37
C ILE A 48 -13.38 -12.27 2.80
N ASP A 49 -14.51 -12.94 3.01
CA ASP A 49 -14.80 -13.56 4.30
C ASP A 49 -14.08 -14.90 4.41
N LEU A 50 -12.94 -14.88 5.11
CA LEU A 50 -12.11 -16.07 5.33
C LEU A 50 -12.84 -17.18 6.10
N SER A 51 -13.84 -16.84 6.92
CA SER A 51 -14.63 -17.83 7.66
C SER A 51 -15.53 -18.67 6.75
N LEU A 52 -15.81 -18.16 5.54
CA LEU A 52 -16.73 -18.75 4.57
C LEU A 52 -16.02 -19.28 3.32
N LEU A 53 -14.70 -19.47 3.32
CA LEU A 53 -13.95 -19.96 2.15
C LEU A 53 -14.38 -21.34 1.65
N TYR A 54 -15.05 -22.12 2.49
CA TYR A 54 -15.64 -23.40 2.07
C TYR A 54 -16.90 -23.22 1.21
N SER A 55 -17.49 -22.02 1.19
CA SER A 55 -18.58 -21.68 0.28
C SER A 55 -18.02 -21.40 -1.12
N GLU A 56 -18.70 -21.92 -2.14
CA GLU A 56 -18.31 -21.65 -3.54
C GLU A 56 -18.32 -20.15 -3.83
N SER A 57 -19.26 -19.40 -3.25
CA SER A 57 -19.39 -17.96 -3.46
C SER A 57 -18.16 -17.17 -3.03
N GLU A 58 -17.63 -17.42 -1.82
CA GLU A 58 -16.45 -16.69 -1.33
C GLU A 58 -15.17 -17.22 -1.97
N LEU A 59 -15.10 -18.51 -2.32
CA LEU A 59 -13.96 -19.05 -3.06
C LEU A 59 -13.85 -18.44 -4.47
N GLU A 60 -14.96 -18.27 -5.18
CA GLU A 60 -14.98 -17.63 -6.50
C GLU A 60 -14.63 -16.14 -6.42
N LYS A 61 -15.10 -15.45 -5.38
CA LYS A 61 -14.73 -14.06 -5.11
C LYS A 61 -13.23 -13.91 -4.87
N LEU A 62 -12.62 -14.83 -4.10
CA LEU A 62 -11.18 -14.87 -3.88
C LEU A 62 -10.42 -15.10 -5.20
N ARG A 63 -10.84 -16.09 -6.01
CA ARG A 63 -10.23 -16.35 -7.34
C ARG A 63 -10.31 -15.12 -8.25
N SER A 64 -11.45 -14.45 -8.27
CA SER A 64 -11.66 -13.24 -9.04
C SER A 64 -10.72 -12.12 -8.58
N ALA A 65 -10.61 -11.88 -7.28
CA ALA A 65 -9.74 -10.84 -6.72
C ALA A 65 -8.25 -11.12 -7.04
N LEU A 66 -7.79 -12.36 -6.89
CA LEU A 66 -6.41 -12.74 -7.20
C LEU A 66 -6.06 -12.57 -8.69
N THR A 67 -7.03 -12.81 -9.58
CA THR A 67 -6.80 -12.78 -11.03
C THR A 67 -6.96 -11.39 -11.64
N SER A 68 -7.91 -10.59 -11.14
CA SER A 68 -8.28 -9.30 -11.75
C SER A 68 -7.80 -8.08 -10.97
N TRP A 69 -7.72 -8.17 -9.65
CA TRP A 69 -7.35 -7.05 -8.78
C TRP A 69 -5.90 -7.10 -8.32
N GLY A 70 -5.39 -8.29 -8.01
CA GLY A 70 -4.06 -8.46 -7.41
C GLY A 70 -4.00 -8.14 -5.91
N CYS A 71 -5.11 -7.69 -5.31
CA CYS A 71 -5.25 -7.50 -3.86
C CYS A 71 -6.71 -7.72 -3.40
N PHE A 72 -6.89 -7.94 -2.11
CA PHE A 72 -8.17 -8.04 -1.43
C PHE A 72 -8.00 -7.64 0.06
N GLN A 73 -9.12 -7.41 0.74
CA GLN A 73 -9.21 -7.12 2.18
C GLN A 73 -9.76 -8.32 2.95
#